data_AF-A0A7J3VRG7-F1
#
_entry.id   AF-A0A7J3VRG7-F1
#
_cell.length_a   1.000
_cell.length_b   1.000
_cell.length_c   1.000
_cell.angle_alpha   90.00
_cell.angle_beta   90.00
_cell.angle_gamma   90.00
#
_symmetry.space_group_name_H-M   'P 1'
#
loop_
_entity.id
_entity.type
_entity.pdbx_description
1 polymer ?
#
loop_
_entity_poly.entity_id
_entity_poly.type
_entity_poly.pdbx_seq_one_letter_code
_entity_poly.pdbx_strand_id
1 'polypeptide(L)'
;MEVSFKAISPSEFFYKNRDIAGFSSPARSLYMSIRELVENSLDAAEVGRILPEIFVELVEEDGEKGFYRLKVVDNGVGVPGDKIPSAFATVLYGSKYGFKQSRGTFGLGGTMAILYGQITTNKPARVASSTDGKTMHVYELMIDVVENKPRIISSEKKQSPNSWRGTAVEFSLEADYAASRAKVLDYFKHTAVVNPHATLTFVDSRGRLYHYPRSVEKAPEPPTETLPHPVGVDVELITRLISETKAKTLVSFMTSSFQKVGPTTAREVIQAAGLKPDASPKKLSHDEVSRLVNTLKTYGRFRAPDPTPLSPVGKEFLEAGIRKIFNPDFLYVVQREPSSYGGHPFIVEAAVAYGGNIPPSDTFQLYRFANKIPLLYDERADVAWKVAEEKVDWANYKVSRPAPLAVFTSICSTKIPYKTVGKEAIADRPEIEKELTMALRECGRNLKLYLSRIEKREAAAKRLSMYTKYLPMIVEFSAKAAGLEQPDIKPLLKKLGITSEDLKDARKKSG
;
A
#
# COMPACT_ATOMS: atom_id res chain seq x y z
N MET A 1 -51.83 -6.84 7.74
CA MET A 1 -50.65 -6.30 7.03
C MET A 1 -50.11 -7.42 6.16
N GLU A 2 -50.25 -7.31 4.84
CA GLU A 2 -49.58 -8.25 3.93
C GLU A 2 -48.09 -7.94 3.88
N VAL A 3 -47.27 -8.95 4.12
CA VAL A 3 -45.81 -8.83 4.03
C VAL A 3 -45.43 -8.91 2.55
N SER A 4 -44.99 -7.79 1.97
CA SER A 4 -44.49 -7.72 0.59
C SER A 4 -43.00 -8.07 0.55
N PHE A 5 -42.63 -9.11 -0.19
CA PHE A 5 -41.25 -9.48 -0.46
C PHE A 5 -40.75 -8.75 -1.72
N LYS A 6 -39.62 -8.04 -1.61
CA LYS A 6 -38.97 -7.35 -2.74
C LYS A 6 -37.48 -7.67 -2.78
N ALA A 7 -36.95 -7.90 -3.97
CA ALA A 7 -35.52 -7.95 -4.23
C ALA A 7 -34.98 -6.54 -4.48
N ILE A 8 -33.74 -6.28 -4.07
CA ILE A 8 -33.04 -5.01 -4.29
C ILE A 8 -31.80 -5.23 -5.13
N SER A 9 -31.47 -4.28 -5.99
CA SER A 9 -30.26 -4.35 -6.82
C SER A 9 -28.99 -4.08 -5.98
N PRO A 10 -27.79 -4.44 -6.47
CA PRO A 10 -26.54 -4.05 -5.81
C PRO A 10 -26.41 -2.53 -5.63
N SER A 11 -26.77 -1.75 -6.66
CA SER A 11 -26.77 -0.29 -6.60
C SER A 11 -27.73 0.23 -5.53
N GLU A 12 -28.93 -0.35 -5.43
CA GLU A 12 -29.92 0.03 -4.41
C GLU A 12 -29.46 -0.35 -3.00
N PHE A 13 -28.81 -1.51 -2.85
CA PHE A 13 -28.24 -1.93 -1.57
C PHE A 13 -27.19 -0.92 -1.08
N PHE A 14 -26.26 -0.52 -1.93
CA PHE A 14 -25.22 0.44 -1.54
C PHE A 14 -25.74 1.87 -1.40
N TYR A 15 -26.77 2.26 -2.16
CA TYR A 15 -27.49 3.51 -1.93
C TYR A 15 -28.05 3.58 -0.50
N LYS A 16 -28.67 2.49 -0.04
CA LYS A 16 -29.23 2.38 1.33
C LYS A 16 -28.15 2.20 2.41
N ASN A 17 -27.00 1.61 2.06
CA ASN A 17 -25.93 1.25 2.99
C ASN A 17 -24.57 1.84 2.61
N ARG A 18 -24.54 3.15 2.34
CA ARG A 18 -23.33 3.87 1.89
C ARG A 18 -22.12 3.72 2.82
N ASP A 19 -22.38 3.58 4.12
CA ASP A 19 -21.35 3.40 5.15
C ASP A 19 -20.51 2.14 4.92
N ILE A 20 -21.13 1.07 4.40
CA ILE A 20 -20.46 -0.22 4.14
C ILE A 20 -19.38 -0.05 3.06
N ALA A 21 -19.62 0.83 2.08
CA ALA A 21 -18.65 1.13 1.03
C ALA A 21 -17.61 2.21 1.43
N GLY A 22 -17.64 2.69 2.68
CA GLY A 22 -16.74 3.73 3.17
C GLY A 22 -17.19 5.17 2.91
N PHE A 23 -18.40 5.37 2.39
CA PHE A 23 -18.98 6.69 2.08
C PHE A 23 -19.87 7.19 3.24
N SER A 24 -19.28 7.27 4.44
CA SER A 24 -20.03 7.52 5.68
C SER A 24 -20.16 8.99 6.08
N SER A 25 -19.29 9.87 5.58
CA SER A 25 -19.34 11.31 5.84
C SER A 25 -18.76 12.06 4.65
N PRO A 26 -19.15 13.33 4.39
CA PRO A 26 -18.62 14.11 3.26
C PRO A 26 -17.09 14.18 3.22
N ALA A 27 -16.44 14.28 4.39
CA ALA A 27 -14.98 14.24 4.51
C ALA A 27 -14.39 12.89 4.07
N ARG A 28 -14.97 11.78 4.55
CA ARG A 28 -14.49 10.43 4.21
C ARG A 28 -14.80 10.06 2.76
N SER A 29 -15.97 10.44 2.26
CA SER A 29 -16.41 10.21 0.89
C SER A 29 -15.50 10.89 -0.13
N LEU A 30 -15.04 12.11 0.14
CA LEU A 30 -14.05 12.78 -0.71
C LEU A 30 -12.73 12.00 -0.76
N TYR A 31 -12.18 11.65 0.41
CA TYR A 31 -10.96 10.85 0.51
C TYR A 31 -11.08 9.52 -0.24
N MET A 32 -12.17 8.78 -0.03
CA MET A 32 -12.43 7.51 -0.70
C MET A 32 -12.57 7.68 -2.21
N SER A 33 -13.25 8.72 -2.68
CA SER A 33 -13.40 9.01 -4.11
C SER A 33 -12.05 9.26 -4.79
N ILE A 34 -11.20 10.10 -4.19
CA ILE A 34 -9.85 10.37 -4.68
C ILE A 34 -9.03 9.07 -4.68
N ARG A 35 -9.03 8.35 -3.56
CA ARG A 35 -8.28 7.10 -3.40
C ARG A 35 -8.64 6.07 -4.47
N GLU A 36 -9.92 5.77 -4.65
CA GLU A 36 -10.36 4.72 -5.57
C GLU A 36 -10.07 5.07 -7.04
N LEU A 37 -10.17 6.34 -7.42
CA LEU A 37 -9.84 6.77 -8.79
C LEU A 37 -8.33 6.74 -9.03
N VAL A 38 -7.52 7.26 -8.09
CA VAL A 38 -6.04 7.24 -8.21
C VAL A 38 -5.51 5.80 -8.23
N GLU A 39 -6.05 4.90 -7.40
CA GLU A 39 -5.68 3.48 -7.42
C GLU A 39 -5.99 2.81 -8.75
N ASN A 40 -7.16 3.09 -9.35
CA ASN A 40 -7.52 2.54 -10.66
C ASN A 40 -6.65 3.11 -11.78
N SER A 41 -6.29 4.40 -11.72
CA SER A 41 -5.35 5.02 -12.65
C SER A 41 -3.94 4.43 -12.55
N LEU A 42 -3.43 4.17 -11.34
CA LEU A 42 -2.16 3.47 -11.13
C LEU A 42 -2.19 2.05 -11.72
N ASP A 43 -3.25 1.28 -11.42
CA ASP A 43 -3.44 -0.07 -11.97
C ASP A 43 -3.48 -0.04 -13.51
N ALA A 44 -4.19 0.92 -14.10
CA ALA A 44 -4.33 1.05 -15.55
C ALA A 44 -3.00 1.36 -16.26
N ALA A 45 -2.15 2.18 -15.65
CA ALA A 45 -0.81 2.46 -16.18
C ALA A 45 0.14 1.27 -15.99
N GLU A 46 0.17 0.66 -14.80
CA GLU A 46 1.06 -0.47 -14.48
C GLU A 46 0.77 -1.71 -15.33
N VAL A 47 -0.50 -2.00 -15.62
CA VAL A 47 -0.90 -3.10 -16.53
C VAL A 47 -0.31 -2.88 -17.94
N GLY A 48 -0.24 -1.63 -18.40
CA GLY A 48 0.37 -1.26 -19.68
C GLY A 48 1.89 -1.12 -19.64
N ARG A 49 2.54 -1.31 -18.48
CA ARG A 49 3.95 -0.94 -18.22
C ARG A 49 4.26 0.53 -18.55
N ILE A 50 3.28 1.41 -18.37
CA ILE A 50 3.40 2.85 -18.57
C ILE A 50 3.80 3.47 -17.23
N LEU A 51 4.75 4.42 -17.25
CA LEU A 51 5.07 5.19 -16.04
C LEU A 51 3.91 6.14 -15.73
N PRO A 52 3.22 5.99 -14.57
CA PRO A 52 1.99 6.71 -14.32
C PRO A 52 2.20 8.22 -14.19
N GLU A 53 1.32 8.99 -14.83
CA GLU A 53 1.15 10.44 -14.65
C GLU A 53 -0.31 10.67 -14.32
N ILE A 54 -0.56 11.07 -13.06
CA ILE A 54 -1.91 11.23 -12.53
C ILE A 54 -2.08 12.68 -12.11
N PHE A 55 -3.07 13.34 -12.70
CA PHE A 55 -3.49 14.67 -12.36
C PHE A 55 -4.85 14.62 -11.65
N VAL A 56 -4.92 15.18 -10.46
CA VAL A 56 -6.13 15.29 -9.66
C VAL A 56 -6.42 16.75 -9.40
N GLU A 57 -7.64 17.18 -9.68
CA GLU A 57 -8.10 18.55 -9.47
C GLU A 57 -9.41 18.51 -8.71
N LEU A 58 -9.48 19.33 -7.66
CA LEU A 58 -10.68 19.53 -6.86
C LEU A 58 -11.05 21.00 -6.92
N VAL A 59 -12.26 21.32 -7.40
CA VAL A 59 -12.77 22.69 -7.51
C VAL A 59 -14.05 22.79 -6.70
N GLU A 60 -14.21 23.84 -5.89
CA GLU A 60 -15.48 24.12 -5.22
C GLU A 60 -16.46 24.67 -6.25
N GLU A 61 -17.69 24.15 -6.31
CA GLU A 61 -18.70 24.59 -7.28
C GLU A 61 -19.22 25.98 -6.91
N ASP A 62 -19.41 26.84 -7.93
CA ASP A 62 -19.85 28.22 -7.71
C ASP A 62 -21.24 28.27 -7.06
N GLY A 63 -21.34 28.95 -5.92
CA GLY A 63 -22.61 29.23 -5.24
C GLY A 63 -23.13 28.13 -4.31
N GLU A 64 -22.48 26.97 -4.23
CA GLU A 64 -22.91 25.83 -3.41
C GLU A 64 -21.80 25.36 -2.46
N LYS A 65 -21.73 25.96 -1.26
CA LYS A 65 -20.77 25.53 -0.23
C LYS A 65 -20.95 24.05 0.11
N GLY A 66 -19.85 23.30 0.11
CA GLY A 66 -19.86 21.86 0.40
C GLY A 66 -20.01 20.98 -0.84
N PHE A 67 -20.12 21.56 -2.04
CA PHE A 67 -20.15 20.82 -3.30
C PHE A 67 -18.88 21.07 -4.10
N TYR A 68 -18.28 19.99 -4.58
CA TYR A 68 -17.00 20.04 -5.26
C TYR A 68 -17.05 19.23 -6.54
N ARG A 69 -16.32 19.69 -7.56
CA ARG A 69 -16.01 18.94 -8.77
C ARG A 69 -14.67 18.25 -8.60
N LEU A 70 -14.67 16.92 -8.66
CA LEU A 70 -13.47 16.11 -8.66
C LEU A 70 -13.16 15.66 -10.08
N LYS A 71 -11.94 15.91 -10.53
CA LYS A 71 -11.42 15.46 -11.82
C LYS A 71 -10.13 14.68 -11.61
N VAL A 72 -10.06 13.48 -12.17
CA VAL A 72 -8.88 12.62 -12.17
C VAL A 72 -8.54 12.26 -13.60
N VAL A 73 -7.30 12.52 -14.03
CA VAL A 73 -6.79 12.24 -15.38
C VAL A 73 -5.53 11.41 -15.26
N ASP A 74 -5.45 10.34 -16.05
CA ASP A 74 -4.28 9.48 -16.14
C ASP A 74 -3.75 9.32 -17.57
N ASN A 75 -2.55 8.74 -17.68
CA ASN A 75 -1.92 8.35 -18.93
C ASN A 75 -1.91 6.81 -19.14
N GLY A 76 -2.89 6.10 -18.55
CA GLY A 76 -2.92 4.64 -18.56
C GLY A 76 -3.30 4.03 -19.92
N VAL A 77 -3.63 2.74 -19.92
CA VAL A 77 -3.99 2.03 -21.17
C VAL A 77 -5.29 2.54 -21.84
N GLY A 78 -6.13 3.26 -21.10
CA GLY A 78 -7.47 3.67 -21.51
C GLY A 78 -8.50 2.54 -21.41
N VAL A 79 -9.77 2.88 -21.56
CA VAL A 79 -10.92 1.96 -21.58
C VAL A 79 -11.53 1.99 -22.99
N PRO A 80 -11.77 0.83 -23.63
CA PRO A 80 -12.45 0.77 -24.92
C PRO A 80 -13.82 1.48 -24.86
N GLY A 81 -14.13 2.28 -25.89
CA GLY A 81 -15.32 3.15 -25.88
C GLY A 81 -16.63 2.42 -25.60
N ASP A 82 -16.80 1.19 -26.11
CA ASP A 82 -17.98 0.35 -25.90
C ASP A 82 -18.10 -0.17 -24.45
N LYS A 83 -17.00 -0.20 -23.70
CA LYS A 83 -16.94 -0.67 -22.31
C LYS A 83 -17.07 0.45 -21.29
N ILE A 84 -16.90 1.72 -21.68
CA ILE A 84 -16.96 2.87 -20.75
C ILE A 84 -18.25 2.88 -19.93
N PRO A 85 -19.47 2.75 -20.51
CA PRO A 85 -20.70 2.81 -19.73
C PRO A 85 -20.78 1.71 -18.67
N SER A 86 -20.46 0.46 -19.02
CA SER A 86 -20.49 -0.65 -18.07
C SER A 86 -19.37 -0.56 -17.03
N ALA A 87 -18.18 -0.07 -17.39
CA ALA A 87 -17.05 0.05 -16.48
C ALA A 87 -17.27 1.07 -15.36
N PHE A 88 -17.95 2.18 -15.65
CA PHE A 88 -18.11 3.31 -14.72
C PHE A 88 -19.51 3.48 -14.16
N ALA A 89 -20.53 2.89 -14.80
CA ALA A 89 -21.93 3.02 -14.38
C ALA A 89 -22.65 1.67 -14.23
N THR A 90 -21.91 0.63 -13.81
CA THR A 90 -22.49 -0.66 -13.37
C THR A 90 -21.76 -1.15 -12.12
N VAL A 91 -22.50 -1.35 -11.03
CA VAL A 91 -21.94 -1.83 -9.77
C VAL A 91 -21.62 -3.32 -9.88
N LEU A 92 -20.46 -3.74 -9.34
CA LEU A 92 -19.90 -5.10 -9.46
C LEU A 92 -19.59 -5.53 -10.90
N TYR A 93 -19.23 -4.57 -11.77
CA TYR A 93 -18.67 -4.87 -13.07
C TYR A 93 -17.16 -4.62 -13.05
N GLY A 94 -16.36 -5.63 -13.36
CA GLY A 94 -14.90 -5.47 -13.33
C GLY A 94 -14.13 -6.56 -14.07
N SER A 95 -12.87 -6.27 -14.34
CA SER A 95 -11.91 -7.21 -14.96
C SER A 95 -11.02 -7.92 -13.94
N LYS A 96 -11.23 -7.69 -12.63
CA LYS A 96 -10.32 -8.07 -11.54
C LYS A 96 -10.68 -9.40 -10.83
N TYR A 97 -11.35 -10.35 -11.49
CA TYR A 97 -11.82 -11.61 -10.86
C TYR A 97 -10.79 -12.76 -10.82
N GLY A 98 -9.58 -12.55 -11.35
CA GLY A 98 -8.50 -13.56 -11.34
C GLY A 98 -7.74 -13.65 -10.02
N PHE A 99 -7.08 -14.79 -9.77
CA PHE A 99 -6.17 -14.96 -8.63
C PHE A 99 -4.82 -14.27 -8.90
N LYS A 100 -4.80 -12.95 -8.74
CA LYS A 100 -3.61 -12.09 -8.79
C LYS A 100 -3.69 -10.99 -7.75
N GLN A 101 -2.56 -10.40 -7.39
CA GLN A 101 -2.57 -9.20 -6.57
C GLN A 101 -3.29 -8.05 -7.30
N SER A 102 -4.13 -7.31 -6.57
CA SER A 102 -4.74 -6.07 -7.02
C SER A 102 -4.87 -5.07 -5.88
N ARG A 103 -4.87 -3.78 -6.22
CA ARG A 103 -5.14 -2.68 -5.27
C ARG A 103 -6.60 -2.72 -4.79
N GLY A 104 -7.53 -2.69 -5.75
CA GLY A 104 -8.97 -2.87 -5.52
C GLY A 104 -9.44 -4.31 -5.67
N THR A 105 -10.43 -4.74 -4.87
CA THR A 105 -10.89 -6.15 -4.81
C THR A 105 -12.23 -6.44 -5.50
N PHE A 106 -13.02 -5.43 -5.90
CA PHE A 106 -14.42 -5.68 -6.32
C PHE A 106 -14.93 -4.88 -7.53
N GLY A 107 -14.10 -4.05 -8.19
CA GLY A 107 -14.61 -3.16 -9.24
C GLY A 107 -15.71 -2.21 -8.76
N LEU A 108 -15.77 -1.96 -7.45
CA LEU A 108 -16.81 -1.17 -6.78
C LEU A 108 -16.43 0.30 -6.65
N GLY A 109 -15.18 0.60 -6.31
CA GLY A 109 -14.82 1.91 -5.75
C GLY A 109 -15.09 3.11 -6.66
N GLY A 110 -14.62 3.07 -7.91
CA GLY A 110 -14.85 4.14 -8.87
C GLY A 110 -16.34 4.37 -9.16
N THR A 111 -17.08 3.28 -9.41
CA THR A 111 -18.53 3.33 -9.61
C THR A 111 -19.28 3.84 -8.38
N MET A 112 -18.82 3.48 -7.17
CA MET A 112 -19.38 3.97 -5.92
C MET A 112 -19.14 5.47 -5.70
N ALA A 113 -17.98 5.97 -6.11
CA ALA A 113 -17.69 7.41 -6.08
C ALA A 113 -18.63 8.19 -7.02
N ILE A 114 -18.84 7.68 -8.23
CA ILE A 114 -19.80 8.23 -9.19
C ILE A 114 -21.23 8.16 -8.66
N LEU A 115 -21.63 7.02 -8.09
CA LEU A 115 -22.95 6.84 -7.49
C LEU A 115 -23.18 7.84 -6.35
N TYR A 116 -22.20 8.00 -5.46
CA TYR A 116 -22.26 8.98 -4.37
C TYR A 116 -22.41 10.41 -4.90
N GLY A 117 -21.63 10.79 -5.91
CA GLY A 117 -21.74 12.09 -6.58
C GLY A 117 -23.13 12.31 -7.19
N GLN A 118 -23.67 11.30 -7.88
CA GLN A 118 -25.01 11.34 -8.45
C GLN A 118 -26.10 11.49 -7.38
N ILE A 119 -26.02 10.75 -6.28
CA ILE A 119 -27.03 10.80 -5.20
C ILE A 119 -27.03 12.17 -4.51
N THR A 120 -25.84 12.75 -4.33
CA THR A 120 -25.68 14.01 -3.59
C THR A 120 -25.93 15.25 -4.43
N THR A 121 -25.61 15.21 -5.72
CA THR A 121 -25.67 16.39 -6.61
C THR A 121 -26.69 16.28 -7.72
N ASN A 122 -27.19 15.08 -8.01
CA ASN A 122 -28.06 14.77 -9.15
C ASN A 122 -27.47 15.20 -10.51
N LYS A 123 -26.14 15.32 -10.61
CA LYS A 123 -25.41 15.64 -11.85
C LYS A 123 -24.81 14.36 -12.47
N PRO A 124 -24.70 14.27 -13.81
CA PRO A 124 -24.05 13.15 -14.47
C PRO A 124 -22.53 13.18 -14.26
N ALA A 125 -21.89 12.01 -14.30
CA ALA A 125 -20.44 11.89 -14.37
C ALA A 125 -19.98 11.93 -15.82
N ARG A 126 -18.92 12.69 -16.07
CA ARG A 126 -18.28 12.79 -17.38
C ARG A 126 -17.03 11.93 -17.41
N VAL A 127 -17.00 10.96 -18.32
CA VAL A 127 -15.87 10.04 -18.52
C VAL A 127 -15.35 10.17 -19.93
N ALA A 128 -14.06 10.48 -20.07
CA ALA A 128 -13.36 10.50 -21.34
C ALA A 128 -12.24 9.46 -21.35
N SER A 129 -12.07 8.72 -22.44
CA SER A 129 -10.97 7.78 -22.57
C SER A 129 -10.48 7.61 -24.01
N SER A 130 -9.18 7.37 -24.15
CA SER A 130 -8.54 7.02 -25.42
C SER A 130 -7.56 5.86 -25.21
N THR A 131 -7.68 4.83 -26.05
CA THR A 131 -6.80 3.64 -26.02
C THR A 131 -5.68 3.69 -27.05
N ASP A 132 -5.84 4.50 -28.09
CA ASP A 132 -4.95 4.56 -29.26
C ASP A 132 -4.23 5.91 -29.43
N GLY A 133 -4.56 6.90 -28.59
CA GLY A 133 -4.02 8.26 -28.71
C GLY A 133 -4.57 9.03 -29.91
N LYS A 134 -5.60 8.54 -30.59
CA LYS A 134 -6.19 9.18 -31.79
C LYS A 134 -7.64 9.52 -31.57
N THR A 135 -8.41 8.56 -31.07
CA THR A 135 -9.84 8.73 -30.83
C THR A 135 -10.10 8.78 -29.33
N MET A 136 -10.76 9.84 -28.89
CA MET A 136 -11.23 10.00 -27.52
C MET A 136 -12.75 9.82 -27.51
N HIS A 137 -13.21 8.87 -26.69
CA HIS A 137 -14.63 8.65 -26.42
C HIS A 137 -15.01 9.40 -25.16
N VAL A 138 -16.03 10.25 -25.24
CA VAL A 138 -16.55 11.04 -24.11
C VAL A 138 -18.00 10.62 -23.85
N TYR A 139 -18.31 10.30 -22.61
CA TYR A 139 -19.64 9.93 -22.15
C TYR A 139 -20.06 10.76 -20.95
N GLU A 140 -21.32 11.17 -20.93
CA GLU A 140 -21.99 11.62 -19.72
C GLU A 140 -22.93 10.51 -19.24
N LEU A 141 -22.68 10.03 -18.02
CA LEU A 141 -23.27 8.80 -17.49
C LEU A 141 -23.97 9.08 -16.16
N MET A 142 -25.10 8.39 -15.98
CA MET A 142 -25.74 8.18 -14.69
C MET A 142 -25.92 6.67 -14.47
N ILE A 143 -26.12 6.28 -13.23
CA ILE A 143 -26.43 4.91 -12.81
C ILE A 143 -27.93 4.81 -12.56
N ASP A 144 -28.59 3.88 -13.25
CA ASP A 144 -29.91 3.44 -12.83
C ASP A 144 -29.77 2.57 -11.58
N VAL A 145 -30.18 3.13 -10.44
CA VAL A 145 -30.03 2.48 -9.13
C VAL A 145 -30.95 1.26 -9.00
N VAL A 146 -32.10 1.25 -9.67
CA VAL A 146 -33.07 0.15 -9.58
C VAL A 146 -32.62 -1.01 -10.46
N GLU A 147 -32.23 -0.74 -11.70
CA GLU A 147 -31.84 -1.80 -12.63
C GLU A 147 -30.35 -2.18 -12.56
N ASN A 148 -29.51 -1.40 -11.87
CA ASN A 148 -28.06 -1.50 -11.90
C ASN A 148 -27.49 -1.46 -13.34
N LYS A 149 -27.94 -0.49 -14.14
CA LYS A 149 -27.54 -0.31 -15.54
C LYS A 149 -27.06 1.10 -15.81
N PRO A 150 -26.17 1.29 -16.80
CA PRO A 150 -25.73 2.62 -17.19
C PRO A 150 -26.84 3.36 -17.95
N ARG A 151 -27.12 4.59 -17.53
CA ARG A 151 -27.97 5.55 -18.23
C ARG A 151 -27.07 6.56 -18.95
N ILE A 152 -27.00 6.47 -20.27
CA ILE A 152 -26.20 7.37 -21.10
C ILE A 152 -27.01 8.65 -21.35
N ILE A 153 -26.49 9.79 -20.91
CA ILE A 153 -27.09 11.11 -21.17
C ILE A 153 -26.61 11.64 -22.51
N SER A 154 -25.30 11.55 -22.75
CA SER A 154 -24.68 11.93 -24.02
C SER A 154 -23.46 11.07 -24.31
N SER A 155 -23.13 10.92 -25.59
CA SER A 155 -21.90 10.25 -26.04
C SER A 155 -21.34 10.96 -27.26
N GLU A 156 -20.04 11.24 -27.25
CA GLU A 156 -19.34 11.94 -28.32
C GLU A 156 -18.00 11.27 -28.62
N LYS A 157 -17.56 11.32 -29.87
CA LYS A 157 -16.21 10.92 -30.28
C LYS A 157 -15.45 12.16 -30.76
N LYS A 158 -14.27 12.39 -30.19
CA LYS A 158 -13.38 13.51 -30.53
C LYS A 158 -12.02 13.01 -30.95
N GLN A 159 -11.27 13.86 -31.65
CA GLN A 159 -9.84 13.65 -31.80
C GLN A 159 -9.16 13.80 -30.43
N SER A 160 -8.24 12.88 -30.11
CA SER A 160 -7.53 12.93 -28.84
C SER A 160 -6.55 14.10 -28.81
N PRO A 161 -6.61 15.00 -27.82
CA PRO A 161 -5.72 16.14 -27.74
C PRO A 161 -4.28 15.69 -27.48
N ASN A 162 -3.30 16.25 -28.20
CA ASN A 162 -1.87 15.96 -28.04
C ASN A 162 -1.53 14.46 -28.03
N SER A 163 -2.29 13.66 -28.78
CA SER A 163 -2.17 12.20 -28.77
C SER A 163 -2.29 11.54 -27.40
N TRP A 164 -3.08 12.15 -26.50
CA TRP A 164 -3.31 11.64 -25.16
C TRP A 164 -3.94 10.25 -25.19
N ARG A 165 -3.39 9.34 -24.39
CA ARG A 165 -3.90 8.00 -24.13
C ARG A 165 -4.09 7.87 -22.62
N GLY A 166 -5.26 7.40 -22.20
CA GLY A 166 -5.59 7.28 -20.78
C GLY A 166 -7.08 7.45 -20.51
N THR A 167 -7.41 7.73 -19.25
CA THR A 167 -8.78 7.95 -18.80
C THR A 167 -8.89 9.24 -17.99
N ALA A 168 -9.98 9.96 -18.16
CA ALA A 168 -10.35 11.14 -17.40
C ALA A 168 -11.76 10.95 -16.84
N VAL A 169 -11.90 11.08 -15.53
CA VAL A 169 -13.18 10.96 -14.82
C VAL A 169 -13.45 12.26 -14.09
N GLU A 170 -14.61 12.85 -14.31
CA GLU A 170 -15.04 14.13 -13.75
C GLU A 170 -16.48 14.02 -13.24
N PHE A 171 -16.73 14.38 -11.99
CA PHE A 171 -18.09 14.44 -11.42
C PHE A 171 -18.16 15.39 -10.22
N SER A 172 -19.36 15.85 -9.91
CA SER A 172 -19.64 16.66 -8.72
C SER A 172 -20.07 15.76 -7.55
N LEU A 173 -19.64 16.09 -6.33
CA LEU A 173 -19.99 15.40 -5.10
C LEU A 173 -20.12 16.39 -3.94
N GLU A 174 -20.98 16.06 -2.97
CA GLU A 174 -20.95 16.69 -1.65
C GLU A 174 -19.67 16.25 -0.90
N ALA A 175 -18.92 17.20 -0.34
CA ALA A 175 -17.68 16.91 0.36
C ALA A 175 -17.33 17.97 1.42
N ASP A 176 -16.48 17.58 2.38
CA ASP A 176 -15.85 18.50 3.32
C ASP A 176 -14.33 18.42 3.15
N TYR A 177 -13.78 19.31 2.32
CA TYR A 177 -12.34 19.38 2.10
C TYR A 177 -11.59 19.91 3.33
N ALA A 178 -12.19 20.80 4.14
CA ALA A 178 -11.50 21.37 5.30
C ALA A 178 -11.17 20.29 6.33
N ALA A 179 -12.12 19.39 6.61
CA ALA A 179 -11.94 18.28 7.54
C ALA A 179 -11.07 17.14 6.95
N SER A 180 -11.10 16.90 5.65
CA SER A 180 -10.38 15.80 5.00
C SER A 180 -8.99 16.18 4.45
N ARG A 181 -8.67 17.48 4.34
CA ARG A 181 -7.44 17.98 3.72
C ARG A 181 -6.18 17.27 4.22
N ALA A 182 -6.02 17.13 5.53
CA ALA A 182 -4.83 16.47 6.10
C ALA A 182 -4.69 15.03 5.57
N LYS A 183 -5.78 14.26 5.58
CA LYS A 183 -5.80 12.87 5.12
C LYS A 183 -5.62 12.74 3.61
N VAL A 184 -6.17 13.66 2.81
CA VAL A 184 -5.95 13.70 1.36
C VAL A 184 -4.48 13.99 1.04
N LEU A 185 -3.84 14.92 1.76
CA LEU A 185 -2.42 15.21 1.54
C LEU A 185 -1.52 14.05 2.01
N ASP A 186 -1.84 13.43 3.15
CA ASP A 186 -1.15 12.23 3.62
C ASP A 186 -1.28 11.09 2.61
N TYR A 187 -2.46 10.93 1.99
CA TYR A 187 -2.68 9.94 0.93
C TYR A 187 -1.73 10.12 -0.25
N PHE A 188 -1.64 11.32 -0.83
CA PHE A 188 -0.73 11.58 -1.94
C PHE A 188 0.73 11.41 -1.53
N LYS A 189 1.11 11.92 -0.35
CA LYS A 189 2.46 11.77 0.19
C LYS A 189 2.83 10.31 0.36
N HIS A 190 1.97 9.50 0.97
CA HIS A 190 2.23 8.08 1.21
C HIS A 190 2.17 7.27 -0.09
N THR A 191 1.26 7.60 -1.01
CA THR A 191 1.17 6.97 -2.33
C THR A 191 2.46 7.21 -3.13
N ALA A 192 3.06 8.40 -3.05
CA ALA A 192 4.35 8.70 -3.67
C ALA A 192 5.52 7.88 -3.08
N VAL A 193 5.44 7.45 -1.80
CA VAL A 193 6.46 6.60 -1.17
C VAL A 193 6.43 5.19 -1.76
N VAL A 194 5.26 4.59 -1.91
CA VAL A 194 5.13 3.21 -2.42
C VAL A 194 5.04 3.09 -3.93
N ASN A 195 4.87 4.21 -4.63
CA ASN A 195 4.85 4.28 -6.09
C ASN A 195 5.85 5.33 -6.59
N PRO A 196 7.16 5.14 -6.34
CA PRO A 196 8.19 6.12 -6.71
C PRO A 196 8.33 6.28 -8.23
N HIS A 197 7.76 5.38 -9.02
CA HIS A 197 7.70 5.45 -10.49
C HIS A 197 6.55 6.31 -11.01
N ALA A 198 5.60 6.70 -10.15
CA ALA A 198 4.46 7.53 -10.52
C ALA A 198 4.77 9.01 -10.29
N THR A 199 4.19 9.86 -11.15
CA THR A 199 4.12 11.31 -10.93
C THR A 199 2.70 11.67 -10.56
N LEU A 200 2.53 12.25 -9.37
CA LEU A 200 1.23 12.61 -8.82
C LEU A 200 1.15 14.13 -8.71
N THR A 201 0.13 14.72 -9.33
CA THR A 201 -0.15 16.16 -9.23
C THR A 201 -1.55 16.34 -8.67
N PHE A 202 -1.66 17.11 -7.59
CA PHE A 202 -2.94 17.44 -6.95
C PHE A 202 -3.11 18.95 -6.87
N VAL A 203 -4.21 19.46 -7.41
CA VAL A 203 -4.65 20.86 -7.25
C VAL A 203 -5.83 20.86 -6.30
N ASP A 204 -5.68 21.52 -5.16
CA ASP A 204 -6.77 21.63 -4.19
C ASP A 204 -7.78 22.73 -4.53
N SER A 205 -8.91 22.75 -3.80
CA SER A 205 -9.99 23.73 -4.02
C SER A 205 -9.59 25.19 -3.77
N ARG A 206 -8.39 25.43 -3.22
CA ARG A 206 -7.82 26.77 -3.01
C ARG A 206 -6.77 27.12 -4.07
N GLY A 207 -6.62 26.31 -5.11
CA GLY A 207 -5.64 26.48 -6.17
C GLY A 207 -4.20 26.12 -5.76
N ARG A 208 -3.99 25.44 -4.63
CA ARG A 208 -2.65 25.01 -4.24
C ARG A 208 -2.24 23.76 -5.00
N LEU A 209 -1.10 23.85 -5.67
CA LEU A 209 -0.47 22.75 -6.40
C LEU A 209 0.44 21.94 -5.47
N TYR A 210 0.16 20.65 -5.36
CA TYR A 210 1.04 19.65 -4.74
C TYR A 210 1.55 18.73 -5.85
N HIS A 211 2.86 18.70 -6.05
CA HIS A 211 3.49 17.95 -7.12
C HIS A 211 4.53 16.98 -6.55
N TYR A 212 4.34 15.70 -6.81
CA TYR A 212 5.22 14.60 -6.41
C TYR A 212 5.81 13.97 -7.66
N PRO A 213 6.99 14.42 -8.13
CA PRO A 213 7.64 13.88 -9.30
C PRO A 213 8.16 12.47 -9.02
N ARG A 214 8.17 11.62 -10.06
CA ARG A 214 8.75 10.28 -9.96
C ARG A 214 10.24 10.36 -9.61
N SER A 215 10.73 9.38 -8.86
CA SER A 215 12.14 9.18 -8.54
C SER A 215 12.73 7.94 -9.21
N VAL A 216 11.88 7.08 -9.78
CA VAL A 216 12.28 5.84 -10.48
C VAL A 216 11.69 5.85 -11.89
N GLU A 217 12.50 5.56 -12.90
CA GLU A 217 12.07 5.50 -14.31
C GLU A 217 11.79 4.09 -14.82
N LYS A 218 11.65 3.14 -13.89
CA LYS A 218 11.35 1.73 -14.17
C LYS A 218 9.94 1.40 -13.67
N ALA A 219 9.11 0.84 -14.54
CA ALA A 219 7.82 0.32 -14.12
C ALA A 219 8.00 -0.99 -13.32
N PRO A 220 7.22 -1.22 -12.24
CA PRO A 220 7.24 -2.47 -11.51
C PRO A 220 6.71 -3.62 -12.39
N GLU A 221 7.10 -4.85 -12.10
CA GLU A 221 6.57 -6.01 -12.80
C GLU A 221 5.08 -6.20 -12.45
N PRO A 222 4.19 -6.30 -13.46
CA PRO A 222 2.77 -6.48 -13.20
C PRO A 222 2.50 -7.89 -12.66
N PRO A 223 1.54 -8.03 -11.72
CA PRO A 223 1.20 -9.35 -11.18
C PRO A 223 0.58 -10.24 -12.25
N THR A 224 0.99 -11.50 -12.29
CA THR A 224 0.43 -12.50 -13.22
C THR A 224 -0.73 -13.26 -12.60
N GLU A 225 -1.72 -13.64 -13.39
CA GLU A 225 -2.79 -14.52 -12.94
C GLU A 225 -2.29 -15.95 -12.77
N THR A 226 -2.74 -16.60 -11.69
CA THR A 226 -2.35 -17.97 -11.36
C THR A 226 -3.55 -18.79 -10.91
N LEU A 227 -3.39 -20.10 -10.74
CA LEU A 227 -4.47 -20.96 -10.22
C LEU A 227 -4.65 -20.75 -8.70
N PRO A 228 -5.79 -21.10 -8.10
CA PRO A 228 -5.92 -21.11 -6.64
C PRO A 228 -5.03 -22.17 -5.98
N HIS A 229 -4.62 -21.92 -4.73
CA HIS A 229 -3.95 -22.93 -3.91
C HIS A 229 -4.99 -23.79 -3.16
N PRO A 230 -4.81 -25.11 -3.04
CA PRO A 230 -5.83 -26.00 -2.47
C PRO A 230 -6.23 -25.69 -1.02
N VAL A 231 -5.29 -25.17 -0.20
CA VAL A 231 -5.59 -24.85 1.21
C VAL A 231 -6.54 -23.64 1.35
N GLY A 232 -6.56 -22.75 0.36
CA GLY A 232 -7.32 -21.49 0.42
C GLY A 232 -8.70 -21.53 -0.20
N VAL A 233 -9.18 -22.72 -0.59
CA VAL A 233 -10.45 -22.84 -1.30
C VAL A 233 -11.63 -23.12 -0.35
N ASP A 234 -12.80 -22.65 -0.77
CA ASP A 234 -14.07 -22.91 -0.12
C ASP A 234 -15.00 -23.71 -1.05
N VAL A 235 -16.16 -24.11 -0.51
CA VAL A 235 -17.16 -24.93 -1.21
C VAL A 235 -17.66 -24.23 -2.48
N GLU A 236 -17.87 -22.92 -2.41
CA GLU A 236 -18.37 -22.13 -3.54
C GLU A 236 -17.36 -22.08 -4.68
N LEU A 237 -16.09 -21.80 -4.35
CA LEU A 237 -15.01 -21.80 -5.33
C LEU A 237 -14.84 -23.17 -5.99
N ILE A 238 -14.88 -24.27 -5.22
CA ILE A 238 -14.81 -25.61 -5.82
C ILE A 238 -16.01 -25.86 -6.72
N THR A 239 -17.22 -25.49 -6.29
CA THR A 239 -18.44 -25.68 -7.08
C THR A 239 -18.36 -24.92 -8.41
N ARG A 240 -17.87 -23.68 -8.38
CA ARG A 240 -17.59 -22.89 -9.58
C ARG A 240 -16.51 -23.52 -10.46
N LEU A 241 -15.40 -23.96 -9.89
CA LEU A 241 -14.34 -24.63 -10.65
C LEU A 241 -14.86 -25.93 -11.30
N ILE A 242 -15.74 -26.68 -10.63
CA ILE A 242 -16.37 -27.89 -11.16
C ILE A 242 -17.32 -27.55 -12.32
N SER A 243 -18.08 -26.44 -12.26
CA SER A 243 -18.99 -26.07 -13.35
C SER A 243 -18.23 -25.64 -14.60
N GLU A 244 -17.12 -24.93 -14.44
CA GLU A 244 -16.27 -24.40 -15.51
C GLU A 244 -15.28 -25.45 -16.08
N THR A 245 -14.94 -26.50 -15.32
CA THR A 245 -13.90 -27.45 -15.73
C THR A 245 -14.26 -28.29 -16.94
N LYS A 246 -13.23 -28.61 -17.73
CA LYS A 246 -13.26 -29.59 -18.83
C LYS A 246 -12.71 -30.96 -18.42
N ALA A 247 -12.19 -31.10 -17.19
CA ALA A 247 -11.60 -32.34 -16.71
C ALA A 247 -12.65 -33.46 -16.57
N LYS A 248 -12.30 -34.66 -17.04
CA LYS A 248 -13.18 -35.85 -16.98
C LYS A 248 -13.06 -36.64 -15.67
N THR A 249 -11.94 -36.50 -14.96
CA THR A 249 -11.63 -37.21 -13.72
C THR A 249 -11.25 -36.24 -12.61
N LEU A 250 -11.48 -36.63 -11.34
CA LEU A 250 -11.07 -35.84 -10.18
C LEU A 250 -9.56 -35.61 -10.15
N VAL A 251 -8.74 -36.60 -10.51
CA VAL A 251 -7.28 -36.43 -10.56
C VAL A 251 -6.89 -35.35 -11.58
N SER A 252 -7.50 -35.38 -12.77
CA SER A 252 -7.25 -34.37 -13.80
C SER A 252 -7.71 -32.99 -13.32
N PHE A 253 -8.87 -32.91 -12.69
CA PHE A 253 -9.40 -31.67 -12.12
C PHE A 253 -8.46 -31.08 -11.07
N MET A 254 -8.03 -31.90 -10.10
CA MET A 254 -7.12 -31.48 -9.04
C MET A 254 -5.77 -30.98 -9.59
N THR A 255 -5.28 -31.57 -10.67
CA THR A 255 -3.99 -31.20 -11.27
C THR A 255 -4.12 -29.94 -12.15
N SER A 256 -5.25 -29.75 -12.84
CA SER A 256 -5.44 -28.61 -13.75
C SER A 256 -5.96 -27.34 -13.07
N SER A 257 -6.68 -27.50 -11.95
CA SER A 257 -7.42 -26.40 -11.32
C SER A 257 -6.68 -25.76 -10.14
N PHE A 258 -5.62 -26.39 -9.63
CA PHE A 258 -4.91 -25.91 -8.44
C PHE A 258 -3.41 -25.86 -8.62
N GLN A 259 -2.76 -24.92 -7.93
CA GLN A 259 -1.31 -24.85 -7.88
C GLN A 259 -0.69 -25.96 -7.02
N LYS A 260 0.53 -26.36 -7.37
CA LYS A 260 1.38 -27.27 -6.58
C LYS A 260 0.72 -28.63 -6.24
N VAL A 261 -0.26 -29.06 -7.05
CA VAL A 261 -0.87 -30.39 -6.95
C VAL A 261 -0.39 -31.27 -8.11
N GLY A 262 0.38 -32.30 -7.79
CA GLY A 262 0.76 -33.34 -8.74
C GLY A 262 -0.21 -34.52 -8.74
N PRO A 263 -0.12 -35.44 -9.71
CA PRO A 263 -1.00 -36.62 -9.80
C PRO A 263 -0.97 -37.51 -8.55
N THR A 264 0.18 -37.64 -7.88
CA THR A 264 0.31 -38.42 -6.63
C THR A 264 -0.44 -37.76 -5.49
N THR A 265 -0.17 -36.47 -5.23
CA THR A 265 -0.85 -35.68 -4.20
C THR A 265 -2.36 -35.62 -4.45
N ALA A 266 -2.79 -35.45 -5.70
CA ALA A 266 -4.19 -35.47 -6.07
C ALA A 266 -4.86 -36.79 -5.66
N ARG A 267 -4.26 -37.94 -6.00
CA ARG A 267 -4.82 -39.26 -5.64
C ARG A 267 -4.90 -39.44 -4.13
N GLU A 268 -3.85 -39.09 -3.40
CA GLU A 268 -3.84 -39.20 -1.93
C GLU A 268 -4.96 -38.39 -1.28
N VAL A 269 -5.14 -37.13 -1.72
CA VAL A 269 -6.18 -36.23 -1.20
C VAL A 269 -7.58 -36.72 -1.54
N ILE A 270 -7.81 -37.14 -2.79
CA ILE A 270 -9.11 -37.64 -3.24
C ILE A 270 -9.49 -38.90 -2.46
N GLN A 271 -8.55 -39.82 -2.25
CA GLN A 271 -8.75 -41.02 -1.46
C GLN A 271 -9.00 -40.71 0.02
N ALA A 272 -8.26 -39.75 0.60
CA ALA A 272 -8.49 -39.29 1.96
C ALA A 272 -9.89 -38.66 2.16
N ALA A 273 -10.45 -38.05 1.11
CA ALA A 273 -11.82 -37.54 1.10
C ALA A 273 -12.88 -38.65 0.92
N GLY A 274 -12.48 -39.91 0.72
CA GLY A 274 -13.38 -41.03 0.46
C GLY A 274 -13.95 -41.04 -0.96
N LEU A 275 -13.30 -40.37 -1.91
CA LEU A 275 -13.75 -40.25 -3.30
C LEU A 275 -12.94 -41.14 -4.24
N LYS A 276 -13.52 -41.49 -5.39
CA LYS A 276 -12.82 -42.28 -6.41
C LYS A 276 -12.00 -41.38 -7.35
N PRO A 277 -10.69 -41.64 -7.57
CA PRO A 277 -9.83 -40.82 -8.43
C PRO A 277 -10.32 -40.60 -9.87
N ASP A 278 -11.05 -41.57 -10.41
CA ASP A 278 -11.63 -41.62 -11.75
C ASP A 278 -13.06 -41.05 -11.82
N ALA A 279 -13.66 -40.68 -10.67
CA ALA A 279 -14.97 -40.06 -10.64
C ALA A 279 -14.99 -38.74 -11.44
N SER A 280 -16.14 -38.42 -12.02
CA SER A 280 -16.33 -37.16 -12.73
C SER A 280 -16.56 -36.01 -11.73
N PRO A 281 -15.80 -34.90 -11.82
CA PRO A 281 -16.00 -33.74 -10.94
C PRO A 281 -17.43 -33.21 -10.97
N LYS A 282 -18.08 -33.22 -12.14
CA LYS A 282 -19.44 -32.70 -12.35
C LYS A 282 -20.54 -33.55 -11.71
N LYS A 283 -20.22 -34.75 -11.23
CA LYS A 283 -21.17 -35.66 -10.58
C LYS A 283 -21.08 -35.65 -9.05
N LEU A 284 -20.18 -34.84 -8.48
CA LEU A 284 -20.04 -34.74 -7.03
C LEU A 284 -21.30 -34.11 -6.39
N SER A 285 -21.77 -34.73 -5.32
CA SER A 285 -22.80 -34.17 -4.45
C SER A 285 -22.25 -33.04 -3.56
N HIS A 286 -23.15 -32.21 -3.02
CA HIS A 286 -22.79 -31.12 -2.10
C HIS A 286 -21.99 -31.61 -0.86
N ASP A 287 -22.34 -32.79 -0.33
CA ASP A 287 -21.63 -33.41 0.78
C ASP A 287 -20.22 -33.85 0.39
N GLU A 288 -20.06 -34.48 -0.77
CA GLU A 288 -18.76 -34.89 -1.29
C GLU A 288 -17.83 -33.70 -1.56
N VAL A 289 -18.38 -32.59 -2.10
CA VAL A 289 -17.63 -31.34 -2.26
C VAL A 289 -17.17 -30.80 -0.91
N SER A 290 -18.05 -30.78 0.10
CA SER A 290 -17.72 -30.33 1.45
C SER A 290 -16.62 -31.18 2.10
N ARG A 291 -16.69 -32.51 1.94
CA ARG A 291 -15.65 -33.44 2.38
C ARG A 291 -14.32 -33.20 1.67
N LEU A 292 -14.35 -32.97 0.37
CA LEU A 292 -13.14 -32.63 -0.40
C LEU A 292 -12.50 -31.34 0.13
N VAL A 293 -13.27 -30.26 0.30
CA VAL A 293 -12.78 -28.98 0.86
C VAL A 293 -12.14 -29.16 2.23
N ASN A 294 -12.82 -29.87 3.13
CA ASN A 294 -12.28 -30.11 4.47
C ASN A 294 -10.97 -30.89 4.42
N THR A 295 -10.88 -31.90 3.56
CA THR A 295 -9.65 -32.68 3.35
C THR A 295 -8.52 -31.82 2.79
N LEU A 296 -8.81 -30.90 1.87
CA LEU A 296 -7.81 -29.96 1.34
C LEU A 296 -7.23 -29.04 2.42
N LYS A 297 -8.06 -28.59 3.37
CA LYS A 297 -7.63 -27.73 4.47
C LYS A 297 -6.78 -28.48 5.50
N THR A 298 -7.07 -29.75 5.75
CA THR A 298 -6.40 -30.55 6.80
C THR A 298 -5.22 -31.37 6.31
N TYR A 299 -5.05 -31.56 4.99
CA TYR A 299 -4.01 -32.42 4.41
C TYR A 299 -2.58 -32.08 4.87
N GLY A 300 -2.27 -30.80 5.10
CA GLY A 300 -1.02 -30.33 5.74
C GLY A 300 0.29 -30.56 4.97
N ARG A 301 0.29 -31.35 3.88
CA ARG A 301 1.48 -31.74 3.10
C ARG A 301 1.58 -31.03 1.74
N PHE A 302 0.76 -30.01 1.50
CA PHE A 302 0.90 -29.18 0.31
C PHE A 302 2.18 -28.35 0.37
N ARG A 303 2.83 -28.16 -0.79
CA ARG A 303 3.94 -27.20 -0.90
C ARG A 303 3.42 -25.78 -0.75
N ALA A 304 4.28 -24.85 -0.35
CA ALA A 304 3.90 -23.44 -0.26
C ALA A 304 3.37 -22.92 -1.62
N PRO A 305 2.37 -22.02 -1.61
CA PRO A 305 1.87 -21.37 -2.82
C PRO A 305 2.98 -20.62 -3.57
N ASP A 306 2.81 -20.48 -4.88
CA ASP A 306 3.78 -19.74 -5.69
C ASP A 306 3.68 -18.22 -5.43
N PRO A 307 4.81 -17.50 -5.25
CA PRO A 307 4.80 -16.05 -5.08
C PRO A 307 4.69 -15.24 -6.38
N THR A 308 4.74 -15.88 -7.56
CA THR A 308 4.62 -15.21 -8.87
C THR A 308 3.38 -14.31 -9.07
N PRO A 309 2.19 -14.56 -8.47
CA PRO A 309 1.06 -13.64 -8.62
C PRO A 309 1.19 -12.35 -7.80
N LEU A 310 2.28 -12.19 -7.04
CA LEU A 310 2.56 -11.02 -6.22
C LEU A 310 3.49 -10.05 -6.95
N SER A 311 3.24 -8.77 -6.73
CA SER A 311 4.04 -7.64 -7.16
C SER A 311 4.29 -6.78 -5.91
N PRO A 312 5.33 -7.08 -5.11
CA PRO A 312 5.69 -6.26 -3.95
C PRO A 312 6.08 -4.84 -4.40
N VAL A 313 6.27 -3.92 -3.45
CA VAL A 313 6.82 -2.59 -3.79
C VAL A 313 8.24 -2.77 -4.34
N GLY A 314 9.02 -3.62 -3.69
CA GLY A 314 10.42 -3.88 -3.97
C GLY A 314 11.32 -3.04 -3.08
N LYS A 315 12.40 -3.64 -2.57
CA LYS A 315 13.39 -2.98 -1.72
C LYS A 315 13.91 -1.66 -2.31
N GLU A 316 14.29 -1.67 -3.59
CA GLU A 316 14.84 -0.50 -4.30
C GLU A 316 13.82 0.63 -4.43
N PHE A 317 12.57 0.29 -4.79
CA PHE A 317 11.49 1.26 -4.97
C PHE A 317 11.12 1.88 -3.63
N LEU A 318 10.92 1.06 -2.60
CA LEU A 318 10.57 1.57 -1.26
C LEU A 318 11.70 2.44 -0.69
N GLU A 319 12.96 2.08 -0.93
CA GLU A 319 14.10 2.91 -0.54
C GLU A 319 14.11 4.27 -1.25
N ALA A 320 13.93 4.28 -2.58
CA ALA A 320 13.86 5.51 -3.37
C ALA A 320 12.72 6.43 -2.93
N GLY A 321 11.53 5.88 -2.71
CA GLY A 321 10.36 6.62 -2.26
C GLY A 321 10.53 7.25 -0.87
N ILE A 322 11.05 6.48 0.10
CA ILE A 322 11.30 7.00 1.46
C ILE A 322 12.38 8.09 1.42
N ARG A 323 13.48 7.90 0.68
CA ARG A 323 14.53 8.91 0.56
C ARG A 323 14.01 10.21 -0.06
N LYS A 324 13.21 10.12 -1.13
CA LYS A 324 12.67 11.29 -1.82
C LYS A 324 11.76 12.13 -0.92
N ILE A 325 10.93 11.49 -0.11
CA ILE A 325 9.89 12.17 0.69
C ILE A 325 10.40 12.61 2.06
N PHE A 326 11.21 11.80 2.74
CA PHE A 326 11.61 12.04 4.13
C PHE A 326 13.08 12.46 4.29
N ASN A 327 13.92 12.23 3.28
CA ASN A 327 15.37 12.51 3.31
C ASN A 327 16.07 12.12 4.63
N PRO A 328 15.93 10.86 5.10
CA PRO A 328 16.46 10.47 6.39
C PRO A 328 17.97 10.27 6.39
N ASP A 329 18.62 10.48 7.54
CA ASP A 329 20.06 10.25 7.72
C ASP A 329 20.41 8.75 7.69
N PHE A 330 19.48 7.93 8.19
CA PHE A 330 19.57 6.47 8.14
C PHE A 330 18.29 5.88 7.56
N LEU A 331 18.45 4.89 6.69
CA LEU A 331 17.37 4.10 6.13
C LEU A 331 17.85 2.65 5.95
N TYR A 332 17.06 1.71 6.45
CA TYR A 332 17.23 0.30 6.14
C TYR A 332 15.90 -0.29 5.71
N VAL A 333 15.89 -0.99 4.58
CA VAL A 333 14.71 -1.64 3.99
C VAL A 333 14.97 -3.14 3.89
N VAL A 334 14.01 -3.94 4.32
CA VAL A 334 14.02 -5.40 4.19
C VAL A 334 12.77 -5.86 3.44
N GLN A 335 12.96 -6.79 2.51
CA GLN A 335 11.90 -7.58 1.90
C GLN A 335 12.11 -9.02 2.37
N ARG A 336 11.08 -9.60 2.99
CA ARG A 336 11.12 -10.98 3.48
C ARG A 336 10.88 -11.96 2.34
N GLU A 337 11.29 -13.20 2.56
CA GLU A 337 10.91 -14.30 1.69
C GLU A 337 9.38 -14.48 1.68
N PRO A 338 8.78 -14.93 0.56
CA PRO A 338 7.36 -15.18 0.50
C PRO A 338 6.92 -16.22 1.52
N SER A 339 5.81 -15.94 2.21
CA SER A 339 5.14 -16.83 3.13
C SER A 339 3.70 -17.06 2.68
N SER A 340 2.92 -17.82 3.44
CA SER A 340 1.52 -18.05 3.11
C SER A 340 0.63 -18.12 4.34
N TYR A 341 -0.60 -17.64 4.22
CA TYR A 341 -1.63 -17.79 5.25
C TYR A 341 -2.93 -18.24 4.57
N GLY A 342 -3.59 -19.25 5.11
CA GLY A 342 -4.86 -19.76 4.55
C GLY A 342 -4.82 -20.03 3.03
N GLY A 343 -3.69 -20.51 2.50
CA GLY A 343 -3.49 -20.77 1.07
C GLY A 343 -3.21 -19.54 0.19
N HIS A 344 -3.15 -18.33 0.73
CA HIS A 344 -2.76 -17.14 0.00
C HIS A 344 -1.26 -16.83 0.22
N PRO A 345 -0.45 -16.71 -0.84
CA PRO A 345 0.93 -16.25 -0.70
C PRO A 345 0.93 -14.77 -0.31
N PHE A 346 1.87 -14.38 0.56
CA PHE A 346 2.11 -13.00 0.90
C PHE A 346 3.60 -12.71 1.09
N ILE A 347 3.99 -11.45 0.85
CA ILE A 347 5.33 -10.94 1.14
C ILE A 347 5.18 -9.75 2.09
N VAL A 348 6.10 -9.67 3.06
CA VAL A 348 6.21 -8.55 3.98
C VAL A 348 7.47 -7.77 3.67
N GLU A 349 7.32 -6.46 3.60
CA GLU A 349 8.41 -5.50 3.48
C GLU A 349 8.35 -4.56 4.68
N ALA A 350 9.50 -4.21 5.23
CA ALA A 350 9.58 -3.25 6.31
C ALA A 350 10.76 -2.30 6.09
N ALA A 351 10.62 -1.07 6.56
CA ALA A 351 11.73 -0.13 6.59
C ALA A 351 11.73 0.65 7.89
N VAL A 352 12.93 1.04 8.33
CA VAL A 352 13.10 1.97 9.44
C VAL A 352 13.97 3.12 8.95
N ALA A 353 13.46 4.33 9.13
CA ALA A 353 14.14 5.57 8.81
C ALA A 353 14.35 6.40 10.08
N TYR A 354 15.51 7.05 10.17
CA TYR A 354 15.88 7.88 11.32
C TYR A 354 16.52 9.19 10.88
N GLY A 355 16.09 10.30 11.48
CA GLY A 355 16.64 11.64 11.23
C GLY A 355 16.03 12.35 10.00
N GLY A 356 16.75 13.33 9.45
CA GLY A 356 16.27 14.10 8.30
C GLY A 356 15.01 14.92 8.57
N ASN A 357 14.03 14.84 7.65
CA ASN A 357 12.75 15.58 7.77
C ASN A 357 11.70 14.85 8.63
N ILE A 358 12.09 13.80 9.35
CA ILE A 358 11.19 13.06 10.23
C ILE A 358 11.06 13.84 11.55
N PRO A 359 9.84 14.27 11.94
CA PRO A 359 9.69 15.05 13.17
C PRO A 359 10.01 14.19 14.40
N PRO A 360 10.78 14.71 15.38
CA PRO A 360 10.96 14.03 16.66
C PRO A 360 9.62 13.84 17.38
N SER A 361 9.35 12.64 17.87
CA SER A 361 8.14 12.30 18.61
C SER A 361 8.47 11.37 19.78
N ASP A 362 7.64 11.41 20.82
CA ASP A 362 7.69 10.45 21.94
C ASP A 362 7.25 9.04 21.53
N THR A 363 6.60 8.92 20.38
CA THR A 363 6.22 7.63 19.77
C THR A 363 6.87 7.48 18.39
N PHE A 364 6.91 6.24 17.89
CA PHE A 364 7.28 6.02 16.50
C PHE A 364 6.17 6.53 15.56
N GLN A 365 6.54 6.98 14.37
CA GLN A 365 5.60 7.26 13.28
C GLN A 365 5.47 6.02 12.42
N LEU A 366 4.26 5.47 12.26
CA LEU A 366 4.03 4.25 11.50
C LEU A 366 3.32 4.55 10.17
N TYR A 367 3.93 4.09 9.08
CA TYR A 367 3.40 4.18 7.72
C TYR A 367 3.07 2.78 7.22
N ARG A 368 1.79 2.51 7.03
CA ARG A 368 1.27 1.17 6.68
C ARG A 368 0.82 1.12 5.24
N PHE A 369 1.14 0.03 4.56
CA PHE A 369 0.77 -0.22 3.18
C PHE A 369 0.27 -1.65 2.99
N ALA A 370 -0.74 -1.81 2.15
CA ALA A 370 -1.24 -3.11 1.71
C ALA A 370 -1.44 -3.08 0.19
N ASN A 371 -0.89 -4.06 -0.54
CA ASN A 371 -0.95 -4.14 -2.01
C ASN A 371 -0.59 -2.80 -2.69
N LYS A 372 0.47 -2.13 -2.23
CA LYS A 372 0.94 -0.80 -2.72
C LYS A 372 -0.02 0.38 -2.43
N ILE A 373 -1.00 0.20 -1.54
CA ILE A 373 -1.94 1.24 -1.10
C ILE A 373 -1.61 1.68 0.32
N PRO A 374 -1.57 2.99 0.63
CA PRO A 374 -1.43 3.46 2.00
C PRO A 374 -2.71 3.25 2.84
N LEU A 375 -2.54 2.85 4.10
CA LEU A 375 -3.61 2.70 5.09
C LEU A 375 -3.53 3.87 6.09
N LEU A 376 -4.55 4.72 6.13
CA LEU A 376 -4.49 6.00 6.87
C LEU A 376 -5.37 6.06 8.11
N TYR A 377 -6.37 5.18 8.20
CA TYR A 377 -7.29 5.10 9.33
C TYR A 377 -7.04 3.83 10.15
N ASP A 378 -7.67 3.75 11.33
CA ASP A 378 -7.68 2.57 12.20
C ASP A 378 -6.29 2.01 12.56
N GLU A 379 -5.29 2.89 12.68
CA GLU A 379 -3.88 2.52 12.89
C GLU A 379 -3.66 1.63 14.11
N ARG A 380 -4.25 1.98 15.26
CA ARG A 380 -4.13 1.19 16.51
C ARG A 380 -4.77 -0.19 16.43
N ALA A 381 -5.69 -0.39 15.50
CA ALA A 381 -6.33 -1.69 15.29
C ALA A 381 -5.51 -2.59 14.36
N ASP A 382 -4.43 -2.09 13.73
CA ASP A 382 -3.64 -2.84 12.75
C ASP A 382 -2.62 -3.78 13.41
N VAL A 383 -2.39 -4.94 12.81
CA VAL A 383 -1.32 -5.87 13.24
C VAL A 383 0.07 -5.23 13.23
N ALA A 384 0.35 -4.31 12.29
CA ALA A 384 1.63 -3.60 12.21
C ALA A 384 1.86 -2.71 13.44
N TRP A 385 0.82 -2.04 13.93
CA TRP A 385 0.89 -1.25 15.15
C TRP A 385 1.16 -2.13 16.37
N LYS A 386 0.37 -3.19 16.53
CA LYS A 386 0.58 -4.20 17.59
C LYS A 386 2.01 -4.72 17.61
N VAL A 387 2.57 -5.09 16.45
CA VAL A 387 3.95 -5.59 16.35
C VAL A 387 4.97 -4.52 16.72
N ALA A 388 4.83 -3.31 16.16
CA ALA A 388 5.79 -2.22 16.38
C ALA A 388 5.79 -1.69 17.82
N GLU A 389 4.65 -1.78 18.53
CA GLU A 389 4.50 -1.38 19.92
C GLU A 389 4.85 -2.51 20.90
N GLU A 390 4.26 -3.69 20.74
CA GLU A 390 4.35 -4.77 21.74
C GLU A 390 5.53 -5.71 21.53
N LYS A 391 5.98 -5.93 20.28
CA LYS A 391 7.00 -6.95 19.94
C LYS A 391 8.39 -6.38 19.67
N VAL A 392 8.48 -5.06 19.49
CA VAL A 392 9.72 -4.34 19.15
C VAL A 392 9.99 -3.27 20.20
N ASP A 393 10.92 -3.58 21.09
CA ASP A 393 11.41 -2.60 22.07
C ASP A 393 12.51 -1.72 21.44
N TRP A 394 12.13 -0.49 21.05
CA TRP A 394 13.02 0.49 20.44
C TRP A 394 14.17 0.94 21.35
N ALA A 395 14.01 0.88 22.68
CA ALA A 395 15.07 1.22 23.62
C ALA A 395 16.25 0.24 23.52
N ASN A 396 15.98 -1.05 23.29
CA ASN A 396 17.02 -2.07 23.06
C ASN A 396 17.87 -1.81 21.80
N TYR A 397 17.33 -1.01 20.88
CA TYR A 397 18.02 -0.55 19.66
C TYR A 397 18.63 0.84 19.80
N LYS A 398 18.75 1.36 21.03
CA LYS A 398 19.35 2.67 21.38
C LYS A 398 18.56 3.89 20.86
N VAL A 399 17.27 3.73 20.62
CA VAL A 399 16.40 4.86 20.26
C VAL A 399 15.97 5.56 21.55
N SER A 400 16.65 6.66 21.88
CA SER A 400 16.24 7.57 22.97
C SER A 400 15.12 8.48 22.48
N ARG A 401 14.01 8.53 23.24
CA ARG A 401 12.83 9.37 22.95
C ARG A 401 12.96 10.75 23.63
N PRO A 402 12.41 11.83 23.04
CA PRO A 402 11.75 11.89 21.73
C PRO A 402 12.73 11.64 20.57
N ALA A 403 12.30 10.88 19.57
CA ALA A 403 13.14 10.39 18.47
C ALA A 403 12.56 10.71 17.10
N PRO A 404 13.37 11.10 16.10
CA PRO A 404 12.94 11.23 14.70
C PRO A 404 12.88 9.85 14.02
N LEU A 405 12.02 8.95 14.54
CA LEU A 405 11.91 7.56 14.09
C LEU A 405 10.62 7.35 13.26
N ALA A 406 10.79 6.88 12.02
CA ALA A 406 9.71 6.43 11.16
C ALA A 406 9.84 4.94 10.82
N VAL A 407 8.72 4.22 10.92
CA VAL A 407 8.59 2.79 10.64
C VAL A 407 7.63 2.62 9.48
N PHE A 408 8.05 1.89 8.46
CA PHE A 408 7.24 1.61 7.27
C PHE A 408 7.00 0.11 7.19
N THR A 409 5.76 -0.30 6.92
CA THR A 409 5.39 -1.71 6.75
C THR A 409 4.52 -1.87 5.51
N SER A 410 4.88 -2.77 4.61
CA SER A 410 4.11 -3.12 3.42
C SER A 410 3.83 -4.61 3.41
N ILE A 411 2.59 -4.99 3.14
CA ILE A 411 2.20 -6.38 2.86
C ILE A 411 1.61 -6.46 1.46
N CYS A 412 2.02 -7.47 0.68
CA CYS A 412 1.36 -7.78 -0.58
C CYS A 412 0.86 -9.22 -0.58
N SER A 413 -0.36 -9.44 -1.06
CA SER A 413 -1.01 -10.76 -1.13
C SER A 413 -2.12 -10.75 -2.19
N THR A 414 -2.48 -11.94 -2.68
CA THR A 414 -3.68 -12.11 -3.54
C THR A 414 -4.97 -11.81 -2.79
N LYS A 415 -4.97 -11.97 -1.47
CA LYS A 415 -6.06 -11.57 -0.56
C LYS A 415 -5.43 -10.94 0.66
N ILE A 416 -5.86 -9.74 1.06
CA ILE A 416 -5.43 -9.13 2.32
C ILE A 416 -6.52 -9.37 3.36
N PRO A 417 -6.18 -9.84 4.58
CA PRO A 417 -7.17 -10.12 5.60
C PRO A 417 -7.52 -8.83 6.32
N TYR A 418 -8.35 -7.96 5.73
CA TYR A 418 -8.79 -6.72 6.38
C TYR A 418 -9.74 -6.99 7.55
N LYS A 419 -9.67 -6.18 8.62
CA LYS A 419 -10.61 -6.23 9.75
C LYS A 419 -11.98 -5.64 9.41
N THR A 420 -11.99 -4.60 8.57
CA THR A 420 -13.18 -3.83 8.21
C THR A 420 -13.35 -3.78 6.70
N VAL A 421 -14.59 -3.54 6.24
CA VAL A 421 -14.91 -3.42 4.80
C VAL A 421 -14.18 -2.25 4.15
N GLY A 422 -13.89 -1.19 4.92
CA GLY A 422 -13.16 0.00 4.46
C GLY A 422 -11.67 -0.24 4.18
N LYS A 423 -11.13 -1.44 4.46
CA LYS A 423 -9.73 -1.82 4.17
C LYS A 423 -8.68 -0.89 4.78
N GLU A 424 -8.88 -0.49 6.04
CA GLU A 424 -7.99 0.45 6.73
C GLU A 424 -7.08 -0.23 7.77
N ALA A 425 -7.40 -1.46 8.19
CA ALA A 425 -6.59 -2.22 9.15
C ALA A 425 -6.49 -3.69 8.76
N ILE A 426 -5.28 -4.24 8.87
CA ILE A 426 -4.99 -5.66 8.63
C ILE A 426 -5.30 -6.46 9.90
N ALA A 427 -5.94 -7.61 9.72
CA ALA A 427 -6.30 -8.53 10.80
C ALA A 427 -5.08 -9.24 11.38
N ASP A 428 -5.22 -9.60 12.65
CA ASP A 428 -4.17 -10.27 13.41
C ASP A 428 -4.10 -11.75 13.02
N ARG A 429 -3.22 -12.07 12.08
CA ARG A 429 -2.92 -13.44 11.65
C ARG A 429 -1.53 -13.82 12.18
N PRO A 430 -1.37 -14.96 12.88
CA PRO A 430 -0.09 -15.36 13.46
C PRO A 430 1.07 -15.40 12.46
N GLU A 431 0.80 -15.84 11.22
CA GLU A 431 1.80 -15.92 10.15
C GLU A 431 2.29 -14.53 9.72
N ILE A 432 1.37 -13.56 9.62
CA ILE A 432 1.67 -12.17 9.26
C ILE A 432 2.40 -11.47 10.42
N GLU A 433 1.91 -11.63 11.66
CA GLU A 433 2.53 -11.07 12.86
C GLU A 433 3.99 -11.53 13.00
N LYS A 434 4.23 -12.83 12.77
CA LYS A 434 5.55 -13.45 12.84
C LYS A 434 6.53 -12.85 11.82
N GLU A 435 6.14 -12.73 10.56
CA GLU A 435 7.02 -12.16 9.52
C GLU A 435 7.25 -10.65 9.70
N LEU A 436 6.22 -9.88 10.10
CA LEU A 436 6.38 -8.47 10.45
C LEU A 436 7.36 -8.29 11.63
N THR A 437 7.23 -9.12 12.66
CA THR A 437 8.13 -9.07 13.83
C THR A 437 9.57 -9.34 13.42
N MET A 438 9.81 -10.34 12.57
CA MET A 438 11.15 -10.63 12.08
C MET A 438 11.73 -9.51 11.21
N ALA A 439 10.92 -8.95 10.31
CA ALA A 439 11.31 -7.82 9.46
C ALA A 439 11.70 -6.59 10.28
N LEU A 440 10.86 -6.17 11.24
CA LEU A 440 11.14 -5.00 12.08
C LEU A 440 12.33 -5.20 13.02
N ARG A 441 12.52 -6.41 13.57
CA ARG A 441 13.72 -6.72 14.38
C ARG A 441 15.00 -6.63 13.55
N GLU A 442 14.95 -7.03 12.28
CA GLU A 442 16.09 -6.87 11.38
C GLU A 442 16.43 -5.39 11.13
N CYS A 443 15.42 -4.56 10.86
CA CYS A 443 15.62 -3.12 10.75
C CYS A 443 16.17 -2.51 12.04
N GLY A 444 15.63 -2.90 13.20
CA GLY A 444 16.09 -2.45 14.52
C GLY A 444 17.57 -2.79 14.79
N ARG A 445 18.03 -4.00 14.44
CA ARG A 445 19.45 -4.38 14.56
C ARG A 445 20.36 -3.47 13.75
N ASN A 446 19.98 -3.14 12.52
CA ASN A 446 20.75 -2.25 11.66
C ASN A 446 20.74 -0.80 12.17
N LEU A 447 19.60 -0.33 12.68
CA LEU A 447 19.50 0.99 13.32
C LEU A 447 20.42 1.08 14.55
N LYS A 448 20.46 0.04 15.39
CA LYS A 448 21.34 -0.01 16.56
C LYS A 448 22.83 0.12 16.18
N LEU A 449 23.24 -0.50 15.08
CA LEU A 449 24.61 -0.39 14.57
C LEU A 449 24.92 1.05 14.14
N TYR A 450 23.98 1.71 13.46
CA TYR A 450 24.10 3.11 13.06
C TYR A 450 24.21 4.05 14.28
N LEU A 451 23.27 3.98 15.22
CA LEU A 451 23.27 4.82 16.42
C LEU A 451 24.50 4.58 17.30
N SER A 452 24.94 3.32 17.42
CA SER A 452 26.18 3.01 18.15
C SER A 452 27.43 3.63 17.52
N ARG A 453 27.46 3.83 16.19
CA ARG A 453 28.57 4.53 15.53
C ARG A 453 28.54 6.02 15.82
N ILE A 454 27.35 6.62 15.90
CA ILE A 454 27.17 8.02 16.28
C ILE A 454 27.61 8.25 17.72
N GLU A 455 27.09 7.46 18.67
CA GLU A 455 27.47 7.56 20.09
C GLU A 455 28.99 7.43 20.29
N LYS A 456 29.64 6.51 19.58
CA LYS A 456 31.10 6.35 19.64
C LYS A 456 31.84 7.58 19.12
N ARG A 457 31.36 8.18 18.02
CA ARG A 457 31.93 9.41 17.45
C ARG A 457 31.76 10.59 18.42
N GLU A 458 30.58 10.75 19.00
CA GLU A 458 30.31 11.80 19.98
C GLU A 458 31.13 11.63 21.26
N ALA A 459 31.26 10.40 21.78
CA ALA A 459 32.08 10.11 22.95
C ALA A 459 33.56 10.42 22.67
N ALA A 460 34.07 10.07 21.48
CA ALA A 460 35.42 10.41 21.06
C ALA A 460 35.62 11.92 20.95
N ALA A 461 34.68 12.64 20.34
CA ALA A 461 34.72 14.10 20.22
C ALA A 461 34.68 14.80 21.57
N LYS A 462 33.79 14.38 22.49
CA LYS A 462 33.74 14.89 23.87
C LYS A 462 35.05 14.63 24.61
N ARG A 463 35.61 13.43 24.49
CA ARG A 463 36.90 13.08 25.11
C ARG A 463 38.05 13.95 24.57
N LEU A 464 38.12 14.15 23.25
CA LEU A 464 39.11 15.03 22.64
C LEU A 464 38.94 16.48 23.12
N SER A 465 37.71 16.99 23.16
CA SER A 465 37.43 18.34 23.69
C SER A 465 37.87 18.51 25.15
N MET A 466 37.62 17.51 26.00
CA MET A 466 38.09 17.53 27.39
C MET A 466 39.61 17.52 27.46
N TYR A 467 40.31 16.70 26.68
CA TYR A 467 41.77 16.71 26.65
C TYR A 467 42.33 18.05 26.18
N THR A 468 41.78 18.65 25.11
CA THR A 468 42.21 19.98 24.64
C THR A 468 42.06 21.05 25.74
N LYS A 469 41.02 20.98 26.57
CA LYS A 469 40.77 21.94 27.66
C LYS A 469 41.64 21.69 28.89
N TYR A 470 41.65 20.46 29.41
CA TYR A 470 42.23 20.16 30.72
C TYR A 470 43.71 19.78 30.68
N LEU A 471 44.18 19.15 29.60
CA LEU A 471 45.56 18.68 29.51
C LEU A 471 46.60 19.81 29.66
N PRO A 472 46.43 21.01 29.04
CA PRO A 472 47.35 22.12 29.27
C PRO A 472 47.39 22.59 30.73
N MET A 473 46.23 22.64 31.40
CA MET A 473 46.15 23.04 32.81
C MET A 473 46.83 22.04 33.74
N ILE A 474 46.62 20.74 33.50
CA ILE A 474 47.27 19.68 34.28
C ILE A 474 48.79 19.81 34.16
N VAL A 475 49.30 19.98 32.94
CA VAL A 475 50.74 20.11 32.71
C VAL A 475 51.32 21.35 33.37
N GLU A 476 50.63 22.50 33.29
CA GLU A 476 51.05 23.72 33.97
C GLU A 476 51.09 23.55 35.50
N PHE A 477 50.03 23.03 36.11
CA PHE A 477 49.96 22.88 37.57
C PHE A 477 50.90 21.80 38.09
N SER A 478 51.04 20.67 37.40
CA SER A 478 51.98 19.61 37.78
C SER A 478 53.44 20.07 37.66
N ALA A 479 53.81 20.81 36.61
CA ALA A 479 55.14 21.36 36.46
C ALA A 479 55.47 22.37 37.58
N LYS A 480 54.52 23.27 37.89
CA LYS A 480 54.62 24.22 39.01
C LYS A 480 54.79 23.50 40.36
N ALA A 481 54.02 22.45 40.63
CA ALA A 481 54.08 21.71 41.88
C ALA A 481 55.39 20.94 42.05
N ALA A 482 55.94 20.40 40.95
CA ALA A 482 57.21 19.67 40.96
C ALA A 482 58.46 20.57 40.88
N GLY A 483 58.29 21.89 40.65
CA GLY A 483 59.40 22.82 40.44
C GLY A 483 60.16 22.58 39.12
N LEU A 484 59.51 21.98 38.12
CA LEU A 484 60.11 21.63 36.84
C LEU A 484 59.58 22.53 35.71
N GLU A 485 60.33 22.62 34.61
CA GLU A 485 59.84 23.26 33.39
C GLU A 485 58.69 22.47 32.75
N GLN A 486 57.78 23.18 32.08
CA GLN A 486 56.60 22.58 31.45
C GLN A 486 57.03 21.64 30.30
N PRO A 487 56.69 20.34 30.36
CA PRO A 487 56.97 19.43 29.25
C PRO A 487 56.14 19.78 28.01
N ASP A 488 56.72 19.59 26.82
CA ASP A 488 56.02 19.85 25.56
C ASP A 488 54.89 18.83 25.33
N ILE A 489 53.65 19.32 25.28
CA ILE A 489 52.44 18.54 25.06
C ILE A 489 52.15 18.26 23.58
N LYS A 490 52.82 18.94 22.65
CA LYS A 490 52.59 18.82 21.20
C LYS A 490 52.74 17.37 20.69
N PRO A 491 53.73 16.55 21.13
CA PRO A 491 53.85 15.17 20.68
C PRO A 491 52.68 14.28 21.11
N LEU A 492 52.14 14.52 22.32
CA LEU A 492 51.01 13.77 22.86
C LEU A 492 49.70 14.14 22.15
N LEU A 493 49.50 15.44 21.89
CA LEU A 493 48.35 15.97 21.16
C LEU A 493 48.36 15.50 19.69
N LYS A 494 49.54 15.45 19.06
CA LYS A 494 49.71 14.92 17.71
C LYS A 494 49.37 13.43 17.60
N LYS A 495 49.74 12.62 18.61
CA LYS A 495 49.33 11.19 18.69
C LYS A 495 47.82 11.00 18.88
N LEU A 496 47.14 11.99 19.46
CA LEU A 496 45.68 12.00 19.64
C LEU A 496 44.92 12.61 18.45
N GLY A 497 45.63 13.02 17.40
CA GLY A 497 45.04 13.62 16.19
C GLY A 497 44.54 15.05 16.37
N ILE A 498 44.97 15.75 17.43
CA ILE A 498 44.59 17.15 17.71
C ILE A 498 45.60 18.10 17.07
N THR A 499 45.13 19.07 16.30
CA THR A 499 46.00 20.05 15.63
C THR A 499 46.29 21.26 16.50
N SER A 500 47.32 22.03 16.15
CA SER A 500 47.68 23.27 16.83
C SER A 500 46.62 24.39 16.70
N GLU A 501 45.71 24.29 15.74
CA GLU A 501 44.59 25.21 15.55
C GLU A 501 43.45 24.95 16.56
N ASP A 502 43.13 23.68 16.81
CA ASP A 502 42.13 23.27 17.81
C ASP A 502 42.45 23.79 19.24
N LEU A 503 43.74 23.90 19.57
CA LEU A 503 44.23 24.44 20.84
C LEU A 503 44.09 25.96 20.93
N LYS A 504 44.26 26.69 19.82
CA LYS A 504 44.11 28.16 19.76
C LYS A 504 42.65 28.56 19.93
N ASP A 505 41.74 27.82 19.30
CA ASP A 505 40.29 28.06 19.42
C ASP A 505 39.75 27.74 20.81
N ALA A 506 40.26 26.68 21.46
CA ALA A 506 39.92 26.36 22.85
C ALA A 506 40.40 27.45 23.83
N ARG A 507 41.60 28.00 23.64
CA ARG A 507 42.13 29.12 24.45
C ARG A 507 41.32 30.40 24.27
N LYS A 508 40.87 30.71 23.05
CA LYS A 508 40.02 31.89 22.75
C LYS A 508 38.63 31.83 23.38
N LYS A 509 38.08 30.63 23.65
CA LYS A 509 36.77 30.46 24.31
C LYS A 509 36.85 30.38 25.84
N SER A 510 38.06 30.33 26.40
CA SER A 510 38.32 30.10 27.82
C SER A 510 38.85 31.33 28.57
N GLY A 511 39.17 32.41 27.84
CA GLY A 511 39.41 33.76 28.37
C GLY A 511 38.31 34.67 27.91
#